data_AF-A0A435CUS4-F1
#
_entry.id   AF-A0A435CUS4-F1
#
_cell.length_a   1.000
_cell.length_b   1.000
_cell.length_c   1.000
_cell.angle_alpha   90.00
_cell.angle_beta   90.00
_cell.angle_gamma   90.00
#
_symmetry.space_group_name_H-M   'P 1'
#
loop_
_entity.id
_entity.type
_entity.pdbx_description
1 polymer ?
#
loop_
_entity_poly.entity_id
_entity_poly.type
_entity_poly.pdbx_seq_one_letter_code
_entity_poly.pdbx_strand_id
1 'polypeptide(L)'
;GFALGALGRVCDGVSGIRLGAREGIEGGADFLKIMANGGAASPTDPIHFLGFSREELLAVVEEAKNAGTYVAAHLYTDAAIRRAAEAGIHSLEHCNLIQLDTAKFAASQGAIAVPTLVTFEKLLAEGASSGYGPDALAKVEIVQSAGMGSLSI
;
A
#
# COMPACT_ATOMS: atom_id res chain seq x y z
N GLY A 1 -1.14 -22.10 10.98
CA GLY A 1 0.26 -21.79 10.65
C GLY A 1 0.33 -21.22 9.26
N PHE A 2 1.21 -20.24 9.03
CA PHE A 2 1.39 -19.60 7.73
C PHE A 2 1.91 -20.60 6.69
N ALA A 3 1.38 -20.55 5.47
CA ALA A 3 1.94 -21.32 4.35
C ALA A 3 3.26 -20.66 3.91
N LEU A 4 4.31 -21.46 3.78
CA LEU A 4 5.59 -21.00 3.24
C LEU A 4 5.36 -20.43 1.83
N GLY A 5 5.71 -19.15 1.63
CA GLY A 5 5.49 -18.43 0.35
C GLY A 5 4.28 -17.50 0.31
N ALA A 6 3.40 -17.50 1.33
CA ALA A 6 2.38 -16.47 1.46
C ALA A 6 3.02 -15.17 1.97
N LEU A 7 2.99 -14.11 1.16
CA LEU A 7 3.56 -12.78 1.49
C LEU A 7 2.76 -12.02 2.58
N GLY A 8 1.67 -12.60 3.09
CA GLY A 8 0.82 -12.00 4.11
C GLY A 8 -0.35 -12.90 4.49
N ARG A 9 -1.33 -12.31 5.21
CA ARG A 9 -2.59 -12.94 5.61
C ARG A 9 -3.76 -12.03 5.28
N VAL A 10 -4.91 -12.63 5.04
CA VAL A 10 -6.17 -11.90 4.93
C VAL A 10 -6.70 -11.61 6.33
N CYS A 11 -7.02 -10.35 6.59
CA CYS A 11 -7.62 -9.87 7.82
C CYS A 11 -8.81 -9.01 7.45
N ASP A 12 -9.97 -9.27 8.04
CA ASP A 12 -11.18 -8.49 7.83
C ASP A 12 -11.78 -8.07 9.17
N GLY A 13 -12.34 -6.87 9.20
CA GLY A 13 -12.92 -6.25 10.38
C GLY A 13 -11.87 -5.76 11.37
N VAL A 14 -12.28 -4.79 12.19
CA VAL A 14 -11.43 -4.19 13.24
C VAL A 14 -10.79 -5.25 14.13
N SER A 15 -11.55 -6.24 14.60
CA SER A 15 -11.02 -7.31 15.44
C SER A 15 -10.01 -8.19 14.73
N GLY A 16 -10.25 -8.53 13.46
CA GLY A 16 -9.33 -9.34 12.66
C GLY A 16 -8.02 -8.61 12.37
N ILE A 17 -8.11 -7.31 12.11
CA ILE A 17 -6.95 -6.43 11.92
C ILE A 17 -6.12 -6.31 13.19
N ARG A 18 -6.75 -6.08 14.35
CA ARG A 18 -6.02 -6.01 15.63
C ARG A 18 -5.32 -7.33 15.95
N LEU A 19 -6.00 -8.46 15.75
CA LEU A 19 -5.40 -9.77 15.95
C LEU A 19 -4.18 -9.95 15.02
N GLY A 20 -4.32 -9.60 13.74
CA GLY A 20 -3.22 -9.72 12.78
C GLY A 20 -2.03 -8.82 13.07
N ALA A 21 -2.29 -7.59 13.52
CA ALA A 21 -1.26 -6.66 13.98
C ALA A 21 -0.49 -7.25 15.17
N ARG A 22 -1.20 -7.71 16.20
CA ARG A 22 -0.59 -8.27 17.41
C ARG A 22 0.23 -9.52 17.13
N GLU A 23 -0.30 -10.44 16.32
CA GLU A 23 0.43 -11.65 15.94
C GLU A 23 1.67 -11.32 15.09
N GLY A 24 1.60 -10.32 14.21
CA GLY A 24 2.76 -9.84 13.46
C GLY A 24 3.86 -9.27 14.36
N ILE A 25 3.47 -8.41 15.32
CA ILE A 25 4.38 -7.81 16.30
C ILE A 25 4.97 -8.89 17.22
N GLU A 26 4.15 -9.80 17.75
CA GLU A 26 4.61 -10.93 18.57
C GLU A 26 5.58 -11.83 17.80
N GLY A 27 5.36 -12.00 16.50
CA GLY A 27 6.26 -12.69 15.57
C GLY A 27 7.58 -11.97 15.29
N GLY A 28 7.81 -10.79 15.87
CA GLY A 28 9.05 -10.03 15.75
C GLY A 28 9.08 -9.07 14.55
N ALA A 29 7.94 -8.68 13.99
CA ALA A 29 7.91 -7.69 12.92
C ALA A 29 8.37 -6.31 13.41
N ASP A 30 9.33 -5.71 12.69
CA ASP A 30 9.80 -4.35 13.00
C ASP A 30 8.75 -3.28 12.70
N PHE A 31 7.82 -3.54 11.78
CA PHE A 31 6.69 -2.68 11.39
C PHE A 31 5.58 -3.51 10.75
N LEU A 32 4.39 -2.95 10.59
CA LEU A 32 3.26 -3.63 9.95
C LEU A 32 3.09 -3.16 8.50
N LYS A 33 2.90 -4.10 7.56
CA LYS A 33 2.60 -3.80 6.15
C LYS A 33 1.15 -4.18 5.82
N ILE A 34 0.41 -3.26 5.21
CA ILE A 34 -0.98 -3.50 4.75
C ILE A 34 -1.16 -3.20 3.26
N MET A 35 -2.19 -3.80 2.67
CA MET A 35 -2.63 -3.55 1.29
C MET A 35 -3.87 -2.65 1.29
N ALA A 36 -3.69 -1.32 1.29
CA ALA A 36 -4.77 -0.34 1.48
C ALA A 36 -5.34 0.25 0.18
N ASN A 37 -4.91 -0.26 -0.97
CA ASN A 37 -5.40 0.11 -2.30
C ASN A 37 -5.25 -1.11 -3.24
N GLY A 38 -5.99 -1.17 -4.35
CA GLY A 38 -5.87 -2.26 -5.31
C GLY A 38 -4.46 -2.37 -5.92
N GLY A 39 -4.06 -3.58 -6.28
CA GLY A 39 -2.74 -3.90 -6.84
C GLY A 39 -2.66 -3.80 -8.36
N ALA A 40 -1.50 -3.41 -8.87
CA ALA A 40 -1.20 -3.49 -10.31
C ALA A 40 -0.96 -4.94 -10.77
N ALA A 41 -0.30 -5.74 -9.92
CA ALA A 41 0.08 -7.12 -10.20
C ALA A 41 -0.95 -8.18 -9.73
N SER A 42 -2.03 -7.75 -9.08
CA SER A 42 -3.05 -8.65 -8.55
C SER A 42 -4.15 -8.93 -9.61
N PRO A 43 -4.74 -10.14 -9.67
CA PRO A 43 -5.60 -10.51 -10.79
C PRO A 43 -6.99 -9.85 -10.78
N THR A 44 -7.53 -9.51 -9.60
CA THR A 44 -8.96 -9.24 -9.43
C THR A 44 -9.30 -7.87 -8.84
N ASP A 45 -8.32 -7.11 -8.37
CA ASP A 45 -8.51 -5.79 -7.77
C ASP A 45 -8.08 -4.67 -8.74
N PRO A 46 -9.01 -3.80 -9.16
CA PRO A 46 -8.71 -2.58 -9.89
C PRO A 46 -7.90 -1.58 -9.06
N ILE A 47 -7.05 -0.79 -9.72
CA ILE A 47 -6.21 0.24 -9.06
C ILE A 47 -7.01 1.22 -8.19
N HIS A 48 -8.26 1.51 -8.55
CA HIS A 48 -9.09 2.49 -7.83
C HIS A 48 -9.76 1.92 -6.57
N PHE A 49 -9.65 0.62 -6.28
CA PHE A 49 -10.27 0.03 -5.09
C PHE A 49 -9.61 0.54 -3.82
N LEU A 50 -10.40 1.06 -2.90
CA LEU A 50 -9.91 1.45 -1.59
C LEU A 50 -9.92 0.23 -0.68
N GLY A 51 -8.75 -0.18 -0.19
CA GLY A 51 -8.61 -1.28 0.76
C GLY A 51 -8.91 -0.81 2.17
N PHE A 52 -9.57 -1.67 2.95
CA PHE A 52 -10.00 -1.41 4.32
C PHE A 52 -10.99 -0.25 4.51
N SER A 53 -11.82 -0.37 5.54
CA SER A 53 -12.59 0.73 6.13
C SER A 53 -11.68 1.71 6.87
N ARG A 54 -12.22 2.87 7.25
CA ARG A 54 -11.46 3.85 8.05
C ARG A 54 -11.11 3.27 9.42
N GLU A 55 -12.05 2.55 10.02
CA GLU A 55 -11.95 1.96 11.35
C GLU A 55 -10.85 0.89 11.40
N GLU A 56 -10.71 0.09 10.33
CA GLU A 56 -9.61 -0.87 10.20
C GLU A 56 -8.24 -0.19 10.06
N LEU A 57 -8.14 0.88 9.25
CA LEU A 57 -6.90 1.65 9.12
C LEU A 57 -6.49 2.27 10.47
N LEU A 58 -7.44 2.85 11.21
CA LEU A 58 -7.18 3.39 12.54
C LEU A 58 -6.76 2.30 13.52
N ALA A 59 -7.41 1.12 13.46
CA ALA A 59 -7.10 0.01 14.34
C ALA A 59 -5.65 -0.50 14.15
N VAL A 60 -5.19 -0.71 12.91
CA VAL A 60 -3.81 -1.16 12.68
C VAL A 60 -2.78 -0.10 13.08
N VAL A 61 -3.06 1.19 12.86
CA VAL A 61 -2.19 2.28 13.28
C VAL A 61 -2.10 2.37 14.81
N GLU A 62 -3.21 2.17 15.51
CA GLU A 62 -3.22 2.15 16.97
C GLU A 62 -2.38 0.99 17.53
N GLU A 63 -2.54 -0.22 17.00
CA GLU A 63 -1.75 -1.38 17.45
C GLU A 63 -0.26 -1.18 17.16
N ALA A 64 0.11 -0.65 15.99
CA ALA A 64 1.51 -0.31 15.68
C ALA A 64 2.08 0.71 16.67
N LYS A 65 1.34 1.79 16.94
CA LYS A 65 1.75 2.84 17.90
C LYS A 65 1.90 2.30 19.33
N ASN A 66 0.97 1.44 19.77
CA ASN A 66 1.03 0.82 21.09
C ASN A 66 2.28 -0.06 21.26
N ALA A 67 2.77 -0.65 20.16
CA ALA A 67 4.02 -1.41 20.13
C ALA A 67 5.26 -0.55 19.84
N GLY A 68 5.13 0.78 19.74
CA GLY A 68 6.25 1.67 19.46
C GLY A 68 6.80 1.59 18.03
N THR A 69 5.99 1.11 17.08
CA THR A 69 6.34 1.03 15.65
C THR A 69 5.29 1.74 14.77
N TYR A 70 5.34 1.54 13.46
CA TYR A 70 4.54 2.21 12.44
C TYR A 70 3.93 1.24 11.44
N VAL A 71 3.09 1.79 10.56
CA VAL A 71 2.44 1.09 9.46
C VAL A 71 3.00 1.59 8.13
N ALA A 72 3.32 0.65 7.25
CA ALA A 72 3.57 0.86 5.83
C ALA A 72 2.36 0.39 5.02
N ALA A 73 1.94 1.15 4.00
CA ALA A 73 0.76 0.82 3.21
C ALA A 73 0.99 0.91 1.71
N HIS A 74 0.62 -0.16 1.00
CA HIS A 74 0.53 -0.18 -0.47
C HIS A 74 -0.56 0.79 -0.94
N LEU A 75 -0.17 1.81 -1.73
CA LEU A 75 -1.05 2.91 -2.12
C LEU A 75 -0.70 3.47 -3.51
N TYR A 76 -1.67 3.57 -4.42
CA TYR A 76 -1.49 4.23 -5.71
C TYR A 76 -2.24 5.56 -5.80
N THR A 77 -3.56 5.50 -5.58
CA THR A 77 -4.47 6.62 -5.87
C THR A 77 -4.41 7.72 -4.82
N ASP A 78 -4.61 8.97 -5.25
CA ASP A 78 -4.66 10.12 -4.36
C ASP A 78 -5.66 9.95 -3.20
N ALA A 79 -6.85 9.43 -3.49
CA ALA A 79 -7.87 9.17 -2.47
C ALA A 79 -7.43 8.14 -1.42
N ALA A 80 -6.76 7.06 -1.84
CA ALA A 80 -6.23 6.07 -0.91
C ALA A 80 -5.10 6.67 -0.05
N ILE A 81 -4.20 7.43 -0.66
CA ILE A 81 -3.08 8.07 0.04
C ILE A 81 -3.58 9.08 1.06
N ARG A 82 -4.55 9.92 0.68
CA ARG A 82 -5.17 10.89 1.57
C ARG A 82 -5.79 10.21 2.79
N ARG A 83 -6.56 9.14 2.57
CA ARG A 83 -7.17 8.35 3.65
C ARG A 83 -6.12 7.71 4.56
N ALA A 84 -5.04 7.17 4.00
CA ALA A 84 -3.95 6.57 4.77
C ALA A 84 -3.23 7.60 5.65
N ALA A 85 -2.90 8.76 5.09
CA ALA A 85 -2.27 9.86 5.82
C ALA A 85 -3.16 10.37 6.96
N GLU A 86 -4.45 10.55 6.72
CA GLU A 86 -5.44 10.93 7.75
C GLU A 86 -5.59 9.90 8.87
N ALA A 87 -5.37 8.61 8.58
CA ALA A 87 -5.37 7.55 9.59
C ALA A 87 -4.05 7.49 10.40
N GLY A 88 -3.01 8.22 9.98
CA GLY A 88 -1.70 8.25 10.64
C GLY A 88 -0.75 7.14 10.17
N ILE A 89 -0.92 6.63 8.95
CA ILE A 89 0.04 5.72 8.32
C ILE A 89 1.31 6.49 7.97
N HIS A 90 2.47 5.91 8.31
CA HIS A 90 3.77 6.59 8.20
C HIS A 90 4.45 6.36 6.85
N SER A 91 4.57 5.10 6.41
CA SER A 91 5.24 4.79 5.13
C SER A 91 4.20 4.57 4.03
N LEU A 92 4.23 5.45 3.03
CA LEU A 92 3.31 5.45 1.90
C LEU A 92 4.04 4.85 0.69
N GLU A 93 3.63 3.67 0.27
CA GLU A 93 4.37 2.88 -0.69
C GLU A 93 3.83 3.12 -2.09
N HIS A 94 4.72 3.21 -3.09
CA HIS A 94 4.43 3.50 -4.51
C HIS A 94 4.05 4.96 -4.79
N CYS A 95 2.87 5.40 -4.33
CA CYS A 95 2.36 6.77 -4.46
C CYS A 95 2.22 7.33 -5.89
N ASN A 96 2.12 6.47 -6.91
CA ASN A 96 2.22 6.88 -8.31
C ASN A 96 1.19 7.93 -8.77
N LEU A 97 -0.01 7.96 -8.19
CA LEU A 97 -1.08 8.88 -8.59
C LEU A 97 -1.34 9.98 -7.54
N ILE A 98 -0.40 10.22 -6.62
CA ILE A 98 -0.53 11.27 -5.60
C ILE A 98 -0.62 12.66 -6.25
N GLN A 99 -1.46 13.53 -5.70
CA GLN A 99 -1.58 14.93 -6.10
C GLN A 99 -0.90 15.86 -5.08
N LEU A 100 -0.54 17.07 -5.53
CA LEU A 100 0.23 18.04 -4.75
C LEU A 100 -0.36 18.34 -3.36
N ASP A 101 -1.67 18.52 -3.26
CA ASP A 101 -2.31 18.86 -1.98
C ASP A 101 -2.29 17.70 -0.99
N THR A 102 -2.45 16.47 -1.48
CA THR A 102 -2.32 15.26 -0.68
C THR A 102 -0.87 15.02 -0.28
N ALA A 103 0.10 15.26 -1.17
CA ALA A 103 1.52 15.17 -0.85
C ALA A 103 1.91 16.14 0.28
N LYS A 104 1.50 17.41 0.18
CA LYS A 104 1.71 18.42 1.23
C LYS A 104 1.06 18.02 2.55
N PHE A 105 -0.17 17.51 2.49
CA PHE A 105 -0.87 17.04 3.67
C PHE A 105 -0.17 15.84 4.32
N ALA A 106 0.21 14.82 3.54
CA ALA A 106 0.91 13.65 4.04
C ALA A 106 2.24 14.03 4.70
N ALA A 107 3.02 14.93 4.07
CA ALA A 107 4.25 15.46 4.64
C ALA A 107 4.00 16.21 5.97
N SER A 108 2.92 16.99 6.08
CA SER A 108 2.58 17.68 7.33
C SER A 108 2.15 16.74 8.46
N GLN A 109 1.69 15.53 8.12
CA GLN A 109 1.43 14.45 9.08
C GLN A 109 2.69 13.65 9.46
N GLY A 110 3.85 13.95 8.87
CA GLY A 110 5.10 13.21 9.09
C GLY A 110 5.16 11.88 8.35
N ALA A 111 4.35 11.69 7.32
CA ALA A 111 4.43 10.51 6.45
C ALA A 111 5.57 10.67 5.43
N ILE A 112 6.15 9.54 5.01
CA ILE A 112 7.17 9.45 3.98
C ILE A 112 6.60 8.71 2.76
N ALA A 113 7.05 9.08 1.56
CA ALA A 113 6.74 8.36 0.34
C ALA A 113 7.92 7.45 -0.05
N VAL A 114 7.61 6.23 -0.49
CA VAL A 114 8.58 5.24 -0.98
C VAL A 114 8.20 4.83 -2.41
N PRO A 115 8.64 5.59 -3.43
CA PRO A 115 8.38 5.26 -4.83
C PRO A 115 9.16 4.01 -5.27
N THR A 116 8.53 3.15 -6.08
CA THR A 116 9.15 1.91 -6.60
C THR A 116 9.14 1.88 -8.12
N LEU A 117 9.52 2.99 -8.75
CA LEU A 117 9.33 3.22 -10.19
C LEU A 117 9.97 2.15 -11.09
N VAL A 118 11.17 1.68 -10.71
CA VAL A 118 11.91 0.63 -11.44
C VAL A 118 11.10 -0.67 -11.61
N THR A 119 10.23 -1.00 -10.65
CA THR A 119 9.39 -2.20 -10.72
C THR A 119 8.43 -2.13 -11.89
N PHE A 120 7.83 -0.96 -12.15
CA PHE A 120 6.88 -0.81 -13.25
C PHE A 120 7.58 -0.80 -14.61
N GLU A 121 8.77 -0.19 -14.70
CA GLU A 121 9.61 -0.29 -15.90
C GLU A 121 9.94 -1.74 -16.25
N LYS A 122 10.35 -2.53 -15.25
CA LYS A 122 10.63 -3.95 -15.43
C LYS A 122 9.40 -4.78 -15.80
N LEU A 123 8.26 -4.51 -15.18
CA LEU A 123 7.02 -5.20 -15.52
C LEU A 123 6.53 -4.89 -16.94
N LEU A 124 6.73 -3.67 -17.44
CA LEU A 124 6.41 -3.35 -18.85
C LEU A 124 7.38 -4.03 -19.82
N ALA A 125 8.66 -4.11 -19.49
CA ALA A 125 9.67 -4.72 -20.36
C ALA A 125 9.60 -6.26 -20.39
N GLU A 126 9.35 -6.90 -19.23
CA GLU A 126 9.55 -8.33 -19.01
C GLU A 126 8.31 -9.05 -18.47
N GLY A 127 7.22 -8.34 -18.16
CA GLY A 127 6.04 -8.92 -17.50
C GLY A 127 5.30 -9.94 -18.36
N ALA A 128 5.15 -9.69 -19.67
CA ALA A 128 4.48 -10.60 -20.59
C ALA A 128 5.19 -11.96 -20.68
N SER A 129 6.53 -11.96 -20.78
CA SER A 129 7.33 -13.20 -20.78
C SER A 129 7.36 -13.88 -19.41
N SER A 130 7.06 -13.14 -18.33
CA SER A 130 6.98 -13.62 -16.95
C SER A 130 5.57 -14.07 -16.53
N GLY A 131 4.62 -14.16 -17.47
CA GLY A 131 3.27 -14.69 -17.22
C GLY A 131 2.22 -13.67 -16.78
N TYR A 132 2.51 -12.37 -16.83
CA TYR A 132 1.51 -11.33 -16.59
C TYR A 132 0.58 -11.19 -17.79
N GLY A 133 -0.73 -11.27 -17.53
CA GLY A 133 -1.76 -11.08 -18.55
C GLY A 133 -1.90 -9.61 -18.99
N PRO A 134 -2.56 -9.36 -20.14
CA PRO A 134 -2.71 -8.03 -20.71
C PRO A 134 -3.39 -7.03 -19.76
N ASP A 135 -4.39 -7.47 -18.97
CA ASP A 135 -5.08 -6.61 -18.01
C ASP A 135 -4.17 -6.12 -16.89
N ALA A 136 -3.27 -6.98 -16.40
CA ALA A 136 -2.29 -6.60 -15.40
C ALA A 136 -1.27 -5.62 -15.96
N LEU A 137 -0.79 -5.85 -17.19
CA LEU A 137 0.14 -4.95 -17.88
C LEU A 137 -0.49 -3.58 -18.18
N ALA A 138 -1.77 -3.53 -18.54
CA ALA A 138 -2.49 -2.27 -18.71
C ALA A 138 -2.58 -1.47 -17.41
N LYS A 139 -2.81 -2.14 -16.26
CA LYS A 139 -2.75 -1.49 -14.94
C LYS A 139 -1.34 -0.96 -14.64
N VAL A 140 -0.30 -1.73 -14.95
CA VAL A 140 1.10 -1.34 -14.77
C VAL A 140 1.43 -0.10 -15.59
N GLU A 141 0.98 -0.01 -16.85
CA GLU A 141 1.23 1.14 -17.72
C GLU A 141 0.63 2.43 -17.16
N ILE A 142 -0.62 2.38 -16.69
CA ILE A 142 -1.29 3.51 -16.04
C ILE A 142 -0.48 4.01 -14.83
N VAL A 143 -0.07 3.07 -13.98
CA VAL A 143 0.68 3.35 -12.75
C VAL A 143 2.08 3.88 -13.07
N GLN A 144 2.77 3.32 -14.06
CA GLN A 144 4.10 3.76 -14.48
C GLN A 144 4.07 5.21 -14.97
N SER A 145 3.15 5.52 -15.89
CA SER A 145 3.07 6.84 -16.51
C SER A 145 2.76 7.93 -15.49
N ALA A 146 1.78 7.67 -14.61
CA ALA A 146 1.44 8.58 -13.52
C ALA A 146 2.61 8.77 -12.53
N GLY A 147 3.32 7.70 -12.19
CA GLY A 147 4.43 7.74 -11.24
C GLY A 147 5.62 8.56 -11.72
N MET A 148 5.88 8.62 -13.03
CA MET A 148 6.89 9.53 -13.59
C MET A 148 6.45 11.00 -13.45
N GLY A 149 5.15 11.29 -13.64
CA GLY A 149 4.59 12.63 -13.44
C GLY A 149 4.64 13.09 -11.98
N SER A 150 4.41 12.19 -11.02
CA SER A 150 4.39 12.51 -9.59
C SER A 150 5.76 12.92 -9.02
N LEU A 151 6.86 12.74 -9.75
CA LEU A 151 8.19 13.22 -9.34
C LEU A 151 8.33 14.76 -9.44
N SER A 152 7.38 15.42 -10.11
CA SER A 152 7.42 16.87 -10.34
C SER A 152 6.73 17.72 -9.27
N ILE A 153 6.14 17.08 -8.24
CA ILE A 153 5.34 17.74 -7.20
C ILE A 153 5.98 17.69 -5.82
#